data_AF-A0A660QMA5-F1
#
_entry.id   AF-A0A660QMA5-F1
#
_cell.length_a   1.000
_cell.length_b   1.000
_cell.length_c   1.000
_cell.angle_alpha   90.00
_cell.angle_beta   90.00
_cell.angle_gamma   90.00
#
_symmetry.space_group_name_H-M   'P 1'
#
loop_
_entity.id
_entity.type
_entity.pdbx_description
1 polymer ?
#
loop_
_entity_poly.entity_id
_entity_poly.type
_entity_poly.pdbx_seq_one_letter_code
_entity_poly.pdbx_strand_id
1 'polypeptide(L)'
;NAESVQERRSPWAGKLGEKVASDVLTFIDEPRKPSSIFSTSFDREGVPTRRTVIIENGVLKTYIYNTYTARKENRKSTGHASGWYRSMPSISVISPSFVSTLPLKKIFEKIDKGIYVRRFSGNANPVSGVFSGTVKGGRFIEKGEKTFPLIGTMISGSIFESLKRISAVSEEKEITSFGELPYVLVEDVSVVSK
;
A
#
# COMPACT_ATOMS: atom_id res chain seq x y z
N ASN A 1 4.44 6.26 8.76
CA ASN A 1 3.68 7.29 9.51
C ASN A 1 4.68 8.29 10.12
N ALA A 2 4.21 9.41 10.69
CA ALA A 2 5.08 10.44 11.25
C ALA A 2 5.92 9.96 12.44
N GLU A 3 5.37 9.13 13.32
CA GLU A 3 6.12 8.55 14.45
C GLU A 3 7.38 7.81 14.00
N SER A 4 7.27 6.94 13.00
CA SER A 4 8.43 6.22 12.45
C SER A 4 9.46 7.15 11.79
N VAL A 5 9.03 8.30 11.26
CA VAL A 5 9.93 9.32 10.71
C VAL A 5 10.67 10.06 11.83
N GLN A 6 9.95 10.49 12.86
CA GLN A 6 10.50 11.21 14.01
C GLN A 6 11.51 10.36 14.79
N GLU A 7 11.27 9.05 14.87
CA GLU A 7 12.17 8.07 15.48
C GLU A 7 13.28 7.57 14.54
N ARG A 8 13.40 8.13 13.32
CA ARG A 8 14.42 7.77 12.31
C ARG A 8 14.40 6.29 11.90
N ARG A 9 13.23 5.64 12.00
CA ARG A 9 13.00 4.25 11.56
C ARG A 9 12.43 4.15 10.14
N SER A 10 11.93 5.25 9.59
CA SER A 10 11.36 5.30 8.24
C SER A 10 12.44 5.68 7.23
N PRO A 11 12.60 4.93 6.11
CA PRO A 11 13.51 5.32 5.03
C PRO A 11 13.00 6.55 4.24
N TRP A 12 11.79 7.00 4.53
CA TRP A 12 11.21 8.20 3.94
C TRP A 12 11.41 9.45 4.79
N ALA A 13 12.18 9.38 5.87
CA ALA A 13 12.58 10.55 6.63
C ALA A 13 13.29 11.57 5.73
N GLY A 14 12.82 12.82 5.72
CA GLY A 14 13.35 13.88 4.86
C GLY A 14 12.94 13.82 3.38
N LYS A 15 12.15 12.83 2.96
CA LYS A 15 11.78 12.61 1.54
C LYS A 15 10.47 13.28 1.10
N LEU A 16 9.94 14.23 1.88
CA LEU A 16 8.74 14.97 1.45
C LEU A 16 9.05 15.77 0.18
N GLY A 17 8.22 15.62 -0.84
CA GLY A 17 8.43 16.20 -2.17
C GLY A 17 9.37 15.39 -3.06
N GLU A 18 9.95 14.30 -2.57
CA GLU A 18 10.81 13.42 -3.38
C GLU A 18 10.03 12.25 -3.98
N LYS A 19 10.56 11.72 -5.08
CA LYS A 19 10.08 10.48 -5.70
C LYS A 19 10.47 9.27 -4.85
N VAL A 20 9.47 8.56 -4.36
CA VAL A 20 9.63 7.35 -3.51
C VAL A 20 9.04 6.08 -4.15
N ALA A 21 8.27 6.24 -5.23
CA ALA A 21 7.62 5.15 -5.96
C ALA A 21 7.53 5.47 -7.47
N SER A 22 6.97 4.54 -8.24
CA SER A 22 6.72 4.71 -9.67
C SER A 22 5.73 5.85 -9.95
N ASP A 23 5.87 6.51 -11.10
CA ASP A 23 5.00 7.62 -11.51
C ASP A 23 3.54 7.21 -11.71
N VAL A 24 3.28 5.92 -11.94
CA VAL A 24 1.92 5.39 -12.08
C VAL A 24 1.21 5.26 -10.73
N LEU A 25 1.92 5.42 -9.61
CA LEU A 25 1.37 5.22 -8.28
C LEU A 25 0.87 6.54 -7.68
N THR A 26 -0.44 6.63 -7.51
CA THR A 26 -1.07 7.62 -6.62
C THR A 26 -1.83 6.88 -5.52
N PHE A 27 -1.37 7.04 -4.27
CA PHE A 27 -1.89 6.38 -3.08
C PHE A 27 -2.45 7.41 -2.10
N ILE A 28 -3.70 7.19 -1.70
CA ILE A 28 -4.49 8.13 -0.91
C ILE A 28 -5.22 7.39 0.22
N ASP A 29 -5.62 8.14 1.24
CA ASP A 29 -6.53 7.69 2.30
C ASP A 29 -7.88 8.42 2.12
N GLU A 30 -8.99 7.68 2.01
CA GLU A 30 -10.34 8.22 1.75
C GLU A 30 -11.41 7.73 2.74
N PRO A 31 -11.28 8.07 4.04
CA PRO A 31 -12.15 7.57 5.11
C PRO A 31 -13.55 8.18 5.11
N ARG A 32 -13.86 9.13 4.21
CA ARG A 32 -15.21 9.69 4.06
C ARG A 32 -15.98 9.15 2.87
N LYS A 33 -15.38 8.22 2.11
CA LYS A 33 -16.06 7.59 0.97
C LYS A 33 -17.21 6.71 1.51
N PRO A 34 -18.49 6.99 1.20
CA PRO A 34 -19.61 6.24 1.78
C PRO A 34 -19.57 4.74 1.49
N SER A 35 -19.00 4.34 0.35
CA SER A 35 -18.87 2.92 -0.01
C SER A 35 -17.75 2.20 0.75
N SER A 36 -16.86 2.92 1.44
CA SER A 36 -15.75 2.30 2.14
C SER A 36 -16.23 1.56 3.38
N ILE A 37 -15.82 0.31 3.53
CA ILE A 37 -16.04 -0.50 4.73
C ILE A 37 -15.40 0.09 6.01
N PHE A 38 -14.44 1.01 5.86
CA PHE A 38 -13.77 1.72 6.95
C PHE A 38 -14.15 3.20 7.02
N SER A 39 -15.29 3.57 6.42
CA SER A 39 -15.77 4.95 6.46
C SER A 39 -15.98 5.43 7.90
N THR A 40 -15.41 6.59 8.23
CA THR A 40 -15.53 7.22 9.55
C THR A 40 -15.40 8.74 9.43
N SER A 41 -16.14 9.48 10.24
CA SER A 41 -16.14 10.96 10.24
C SER A 41 -15.01 11.57 11.08
N PHE A 42 -14.48 10.83 12.06
CA PHE A 42 -13.38 11.24 12.93
C PHE A 42 -12.45 10.06 13.25
N ASP A 43 -11.20 10.38 13.59
CA ASP A 43 -10.19 9.44 14.02
C ASP A 43 -10.31 9.13 15.52
N ARG A 44 -9.39 8.32 16.06
CA ARG A 44 -9.45 7.92 17.47
C ARG A 44 -9.33 9.06 18.48
N GLU A 45 -8.80 10.21 18.09
CA GLU A 45 -8.64 11.39 18.94
C GLU A 45 -9.79 12.39 18.74
N GLY A 46 -10.83 12.02 17.97
CA GLY A 46 -11.94 12.90 17.63
C GLY A 46 -11.61 13.92 16.55
N VAL A 47 -10.45 13.81 15.89
CA VAL A 47 -10.08 14.72 14.81
C VAL A 47 -10.85 14.33 13.54
N PRO A 48 -11.56 15.28 12.89
CA PRO A 48 -12.27 14.98 11.65
C PRO A 48 -11.35 14.38 10.59
N THR A 49 -11.72 13.22 10.07
CA THR A 49 -10.97 12.58 8.98
C THR A 49 -11.15 13.36 7.69
N ARG A 50 -10.21 13.23 6.75
CA ARG A 50 -10.29 13.87 5.42
C ARG A 50 -9.56 13.04 4.39
N ARG A 51 -9.92 13.23 3.12
CA ARG A 51 -9.14 12.73 1.99
C ARG A 51 -7.70 13.24 2.11
N THR A 52 -6.74 12.33 2.13
CA THR A 52 -5.32 12.65 2.28
C THR A 52 -4.52 11.99 1.16
N VAL A 53 -3.87 12.81 0.34
CA VAL A 53 -2.96 12.32 -0.70
C VAL A 53 -1.60 12.03 -0.07
N ILE A 54 -1.21 10.77 -0.01
CA ILE A 54 0.03 10.34 0.66
C ILE A 54 1.17 10.28 -0.37
N ILE A 55 0.92 9.61 -1.50
CA ILE A 55 1.82 9.58 -2.66
C ILE A 55 1.00 10.05 -3.87
N GLU A 56 1.58 10.94 -4.68
CA GLU A 56 0.98 11.43 -5.92
C GLU A 56 2.00 11.28 -7.04
N ASN A 57 1.66 10.48 -8.04
CA ASN A 57 2.54 10.15 -9.18
C ASN A 57 3.96 9.80 -8.73
N GLY A 58 4.08 8.89 -7.75
CA GLY A 58 5.35 8.45 -7.20
C GLY A 58 6.00 9.39 -6.19
N VAL A 59 5.52 10.63 -6.05
CA VAL A 59 6.08 11.64 -5.14
C VAL A 59 5.40 11.60 -3.77
N LEU A 60 6.20 11.56 -2.70
CA LEU A 60 5.69 11.57 -1.33
C LEU A 60 5.19 12.97 -0.96
N LYS A 61 3.89 13.12 -0.72
CA LYS A 61 3.26 14.43 -0.47
C LYS A 61 3.15 14.77 1.01
N THR A 62 2.90 13.77 1.85
CA THR A 62 2.75 13.98 3.30
C THR A 62 3.07 12.72 4.08
N TYR A 63 3.46 12.89 5.34
CA TYR A 63 3.28 11.83 6.33
C TYR A 63 1.86 11.92 6.91
N ILE A 64 1.43 10.83 7.55
CA ILE A 64 0.19 10.79 8.32
C ILE A 64 0.51 10.95 9.81
N TYR A 65 -0.33 11.68 10.52
CA TYR A 65 -0.11 12.17 11.88
C TYR A 65 -1.32 11.93 12.79
N ASN A 66 -1.05 11.63 14.05
CA ASN A 66 -1.96 11.89 15.16
C ASN A 66 -1.69 13.30 15.74
N THR A 67 -2.43 13.72 16.77
CA THR A 67 -2.28 15.04 17.40
C THR A 67 -0.90 15.25 18.01
N TYR A 68 -0.37 14.23 18.70
CA TYR A 68 0.93 14.31 19.37
C TYR A 68 2.10 14.50 18.38
N THR A 69 2.19 13.63 17.37
CA THR A 69 3.25 13.71 16.35
C THR A 69 3.13 14.94 15.49
N ALA A 70 1.91 15.40 15.19
CA ALA A 70 1.71 16.67 14.49
C ALA A 70 2.23 17.85 15.31
N ARG A 71 1.92 17.91 16.61
CA ARG A 71 2.35 18.99 17.51
C ARG A 71 3.87 19.09 17.60
N LYS A 72 4.60 17.96 17.62
CA LYS A 72 6.08 17.94 17.61
C LYS A 72 6.70 18.65 16.42
N GLU A 73 6.01 18.68 15.29
CA GLU A 73 6.46 19.35 14.06
C GLU A 73 5.75 20.69 13.81
N ASN A 74 5.02 21.22 14.80
CA ASN A 74 4.18 22.42 14.65
C ASN A 74 3.17 22.31 13.48
N ARG A 75 2.65 21.10 13.25
CA ARG A 75 1.63 20.78 12.24
C ARG A 75 0.27 20.48 12.90
N LYS A 76 -0.76 20.39 12.07
CA LYS A 76 -2.08 19.88 12.47
C LYS A 76 -2.18 18.38 12.21
N SER A 77 -2.95 17.67 13.05
CA SER A 77 -3.27 16.26 12.82
C SER A 77 -3.89 16.06 11.42
N THR A 78 -3.58 14.91 10.81
CA THR A 78 -4.20 14.49 9.54
C THR A 78 -5.48 13.67 9.77
N GLY A 79 -5.88 13.46 11.02
CA GLY A 79 -7.04 12.62 11.33
C GLY A 79 -6.74 11.13 11.11
N HIS A 80 -5.57 10.67 11.55
CA HIS A 80 -5.08 9.29 11.36
C HIS A 80 -4.70 8.60 12.69
N ALA A 81 -5.15 9.14 13.82
CA ALA A 81 -5.00 8.46 15.09
C ALA A 81 -5.82 7.16 15.11
N SER A 82 -5.21 6.06 15.51
CA SER A 82 -5.82 4.73 15.43
C SER A 82 -5.50 3.85 16.65
N GLY A 83 -6.05 2.64 16.66
CA GLY A 83 -5.87 1.64 17.71
C GLY A 83 -7.13 1.40 18.54
N TRP A 84 -7.01 0.49 19.50
CA TRP A 84 -8.12 0.03 20.34
C TRP A 84 -8.22 0.77 21.66
N TYR A 85 -9.41 0.90 22.23
CA TYR A 85 -9.73 1.65 23.46
C TYR A 85 -8.71 1.53 24.63
N ARG A 86 -8.04 0.38 24.80
CA ARG A 86 -7.03 0.15 25.87
C ARG A 86 -5.57 0.47 25.50
N SER A 87 -5.30 0.83 24.26
CA SER A 87 -3.95 1.11 23.74
C SER A 87 -3.68 2.60 23.64
N MET A 88 -2.43 3.04 23.64
CA MET A 88 -2.13 4.44 23.29
C MET A 88 -2.50 4.70 21.82
N PRO A 89 -2.99 5.89 21.43
CA PRO A 89 -3.27 6.18 20.03
C PRO A 89 -2.02 6.03 19.16
N SER A 90 -2.10 5.13 18.19
CA SER A 90 -1.08 4.91 17.15
C SER A 90 -1.46 5.67 15.87
N ILE A 91 -0.71 5.48 14.78
CA ILE A 91 -0.98 6.14 13.50
C ILE A 91 -1.07 5.09 12.39
N SER A 92 -2.22 5.00 11.72
CA SER A 92 -2.42 4.13 10.55
C SER A 92 -3.26 4.81 9.48
N VAL A 93 -3.13 4.31 8.25
CA VAL A 93 -4.10 4.56 7.18
C VAL A 93 -5.45 3.97 7.61
N ILE A 94 -6.55 4.62 7.27
CA ILE A 94 -7.91 4.22 7.69
C ILE A 94 -8.62 3.51 6.54
N SER A 95 -8.63 4.12 5.36
CA SER A 95 -9.30 3.66 4.16
C SER A 95 -8.37 3.85 2.95
N PRO A 96 -7.42 2.91 2.75
CA PRO A 96 -6.47 2.99 1.64
C PRO A 96 -7.20 2.94 0.29
N SER A 97 -6.81 3.83 -0.61
CA SER A 97 -7.35 3.92 -1.97
C SER A 97 -6.22 4.29 -2.94
N PHE A 98 -6.40 3.89 -4.19
CA PHE A 98 -5.46 4.13 -5.28
C PHE A 98 -6.22 4.74 -6.44
N VAL A 99 -5.58 5.68 -7.13
CA VAL A 99 -6.15 6.34 -8.30
C VAL A 99 -5.63 5.65 -9.56
N SER A 100 -6.52 5.00 -10.29
CA SER A 100 -6.23 4.44 -11.61
C SER A 100 -7.53 4.24 -12.40
N THR A 101 -7.43 4.38 -13.72
CA THR A 101 -8.50 4.11 -14.70
C THR A 101 -8.09 3.01 -15.69
N LEU A 102 -7.04 2.26 -15.40
CA LEU A 102 -6.54 1.21 -16.29
C LEU A 102 -7.29 -0.10 -16.01
N PRO A 103 -8.03 -0.66 -16.98
CA PRO A 103 -8.72 -1.92 -16.76
C PRO A 103 -7.74 -3.07 -16.52
N LEU A 104 -8.07 -3.96 -15.60
CA LEU A 104 -7.27 -5.11 -15.22
C LEU A 104 -6.95 -6.01 -16.41
N LYS A 105 -7.88 -6.15 -17.34
CA LYS A 105 -7.65 -6.87 -18.60
C LYS A 105 -6.47 -6.29 -19.39
N LYS A 106 -6.34 -4.96 -19.44
CA LYS A 106 -5.21 -4.27 -20.09
C LYS A 106 -3.89 -4.47 -19.35
N ILE A 107 -3.93 -4.73 -18.05
CA ILE A 107 -2.73 -5.12 -17.30
C ILE A 107 -2.32 -6.54 -17.67
N PHE A 108 -3.25 -7.50 -17.71
CA PHE A 108 -2.96 -8.87 -18.14
C PHE A 108 -2.38 -8.94 -19.56
N GLU A 109 -2.90 -8.17 -20.50
CA GLU A 109 -2.38 -8.09 -21.88
C GLU A 109 -0.89 -7.70 -21.96
N LYS A 110 -0.32 -7.05 -20.94
CA LYS A 110 1.09 -6.66 -20.88
C LYS A 110 2.02 -7.77 -20.37
N ILE A 111 1.47 -8.85 -19.82
CA ILE A 111 2.24 -9.88 -19.13
C ILE A 111 2.53 -11.04 -20.09
N ASP A 112 3.75 -11.12 -20.62
CA ASP A 112 4.18 -12.28 -21.41
C ASP A 112 4.38 -13.51 -20.52
N LYS A 113 5.11 -13.37 -19.42
CA LYS A 113 5.26 -14.39 -18.38
C LYS A 113 5.25 -13.75 -17.01
N GLY A 114 4.50 -14.34 -16.08
CA GLY A 114 4.42 -13.82 -14.72
C GLY A 114 3.61 -14.71 -13.80
N ILE A 115 3.34 -14.21 -12.60
CA ILE A 115 2.52 -14.92 -11.62
C ILE A 115 1.38 -14.03 -11.13
N TYR A 116 0.17 -14.59 -11.11
CA TYR A 116 -0.99 -13.98 -10.50
C TYR A 116 -1.07 -14.39 -9.04
N VAL A 117 -0.99 -13.43 -8.12
CA VAL A 117 -0.98 -13.68 -6.67
C VAL A 117 -2.26 -13.12 -6.05
N ARG A 118 -3.13 -14.01 -5.54
CA ARG A 118 -4.32 -13.58 -4.77
C ARG A 118 -4.05 -13.47 -3.28
N ARG A 119 -3.23 -14.36 -2.73
CA ARG A 119 -2.92 -14.40 -1.31
C ARG A 119 -1.44 -14.66 -1.10
N PHE A 120 -0.90 -13.96 -0.12
CA PHE A 120 0.48 -14.07 0.32
C PHE A 120 0.49 -14.35 1.83
N SER A 121 1.31 -15.31 2.26
CA SER A 121 1.61 -15.51 3.68
C SER A 121 3.11 -15.38 3.87
N GLY A 122 3.52 -14.39 4.64
CA GLY A 122 4.93 -14.11 4.88
C GLY A 122 5.12 -13.08 5.97
N ASN A 123 6.36 -12.69 6.14
CA ASN A 123 6.76 -11.62 7.04
C ASN A 123 7.37 -10.48 6.23
N ALA A 124 7.20 -9.26 6.73
CA ALA A 124 7.86 -8.08 6.20
C ALA A 124 8.44 -7.28 7.37
N ASN A 125 9.67 -6.81 7.22
CA ASN A 125 10.27 -5.89 8.16
C ASN A 125 9.99 -4.45 7.68
N PRO A 126 9.23 -3.64 8.42
CA PRO A 126 8.82 -2.31 7.96
C PRO A 126 9.96 -1.27 7.95
N VAL A 127 11.07 -1.53 8.66
CA VAL A 127 12.23 -0.64 8.71
C VAL A 127 13.13 -0.86 7.49
N SER A 128 13.52 -2.11 7.24
CA SER A 128 14.35 -2.45 6.08
C SER A 128 13.57 -2.58 4.77
N GLY A 129 12.25 -2.84 4.86
CA GLY A 129 11.38 -3.12 3.71
C GLY A 129 11.51 -4.54 3.17
N VAL A 130 12.39 -5.37 3.73
CA VAL A 130 12.60 -6.74 3.26
C VAL A 130 11.38 -7.59 3.60
N PHE A 131 10.89 -8.35 2.62
CA PHE A 131 9.79 -9.28 2.78
C PHE A 131 10.08 -10.61 2.10
N SER A 132 9.47 -11.68 2.64
CA SER A 132 9.51 -13.01 2.05
C SER A 132 8.30 -13.82 2.49
N GLY A 133 7.75 -14.64 1.59
CA GLY A 133 6.62 -15.48 1.92
C GLY A 133 6.12 -16.34 0.78
N THR A 134 5.19 -17.23 1.10
CA THR A 134 4.64 -18.20 0.16
C THR A 134 3.38 -17.65 -0.50
N VAL A 135 3.29 -17.89 -1.81
CA VAL A 135 2.08 -17.64 -2.61
C VAL A 135 1.04 -18.70 -2.27
N LYS A 136 -0.18 -18.25 -1.95
CA LYS A 136 -1.35 -19.11 -1.70
C LYS A 136 -2.41 -18.85 -2.77
N GLY A 137 -2.78 -19.88 -3.52
CA GLY A 137 -3.77 -19.75 -4.60
C GLY A 137 -3.30 -18.88 -5.76
N GLY A 138 -2.01 -18.94 -6.10
CA GLY A 138 -1.46 -18.26 -7.26
C GLY A 138 -1.65 -19.04 -8.56
N ARG A 139 -1.54 -18.37 -9.69
CA ARG A 139 -1.54 -19.00 -11.03
C ARG A 139 -0.39 -18.46 -11.86
N PHE A 140 0.18 -19.29 -12.73
CA PHE A 140 1.09 -18.81 -13.75
C PHE A 140 0.31 -18.00 -14.79
N ILE A 141 0.95 -16.98 -15.36
CA ILE A 141 0.43 -16.18 -16.46
C ILE A 141 1.35 -16.40 -17.65
N GLU A 142 0.77 -16.74 -18.81
CA GLU A 142 1.47 -16.78 -20.08
C GLU A 142 0.65 -16.04 -21.13
N LYS A 143 1.27 -15.07 -21.83
CA LYS A 143 0.63 -14.21 -22.85
C LYS A 143 -0.69 -13.60 -22.38
N GLY A 144 -0.71 -13.14 -21.13
CA GLY A 144 -1.86 -12.53 -20.48
C GLY A 144 -2.94 -13.49 -19.99
N GLU A 145 -2.80 -14.80 -20.19
CA GLU A 145 -3.76 -15.80 -19.72
C GLU A 145 -3.29 -16.52 -18.47
N LYS A 146 -4.22 -16.73 -17.52
CA LYS A 146 -3.96 -17.52 -16.32
C LYS A 146 -3.97 -19.00 -16.68
N THR A 147 -2.83 -19.65 -16.61
CA THR A 147 -2.68 -21.05 -16.98
C THR A 147 -2.85 -21.95 -15.74
N PHE A 148 -1.80 -22.63 -15.29
CA PHE A 148 -1.86 -23.63 -14.20
C PHE A 148 -1.70 -22.99 -12.81
N PRO A 149 -2.22 -23.65 -11.75
CA PRO A 149 -2.02 -23.20 -10.37
C PRO A 149 -0.57 -23.38 -9.93
N LEU A 150 -0.10 -22.46 -9.09
CA LEU A 150 1.24 -22.49 -8.50
C LEU A 150 1.23 -23.20 -7.15
N ILE A 151 2.20 -24.08 -6.94
CA ILE A 151 2.39 -24.86 -5.70
C ILE A 151 3.83 -24.65 -5.22
N GLY A 152 4.01 -24.42 -3.91
CA GLY A 152 5.35 -24.28 -3.34
C GLY A 152 6.13 -23.05 -3.79
N THR A 153 5.46 -22.05 -4.38
CA THR A 153 6.09 -20.83 -4.88
C THR A 153 6.28 -19.80 -3.76
N MET A 154 7.48 -19.26 -3.66
CA MET A 154 7.89 -18.23 -2.72
C MET A 154 8.22 -16.94 -3.45
N ILE A 155 7.86 -15.81 -2.85
CA ILE A 155 8.21 -14.47 -3.30
C ILE A 155 9.07 -13.81 -2.22
N SER A 156 10.12 -13.11 -2.63
CA SER A 156 10.92 -12.27 -1.74
C SER A 156 11.34 -10.97 -2.41
N GLY A 157 11.68 -9.95 -1.62
CA GLY A 157 12.17 -8.69 -2.16
C GLY A 157 12.20 -7.56 -1.13
N SER A 158 12.28 -6.33 -1.64
CA SER A 158 12.18 -5.09 -0.86
C SER A 158 10.93 -4.32 -1.28
N ILE A 159 10.06 -4.00 -0.33
CA ILE A 159 8.83 -3.21 -0.57
C ILE A 159 9.18 -1.88 -1.22
N PHE A 160 10.26 -1.23 -0.78
CA PHE A 160 10.67 0.09 -1.30
C PHE A 160 11.14 0.03 -2.75
N GLU A 161 11.77 -1.07 -3.16
CA GLU A 161 12.12 -1.30 -4.57
C GLU A 161 10.90 -1.73 -5.39
N SER A 162 10.04 -2.58 -4.83
CA SER A 162 8.78 -2.98 -5.47
C SER A 162 7.90 -1.77 -5.79
N LEU A 163 7.79 -0.79 -4.90
CA LEU A 163 7.04 0.45 -5.14
C LEU A 163 7.56 1.25 -6.36
N LYS A 164 8.87 1.22 -6.61
CA LYS A 164 9.49 1.86 -7.79
C LYS A 164 9.28 1.06 -9.07
N ARG A 165 9.07 -0.26 -8.94
CA ARG A 165 8.86 -1.20 -10.04
C ARG A 165 7.38 -1.47 -10.36
N ILE A 166 6.47 -0.73 -9.72
CA ILE A 166 5.06 -0.77 -10.11
C ILE A 166 4.93 -0.21 -11.52
N SER A 167 4.47 -1.03 -12.46
CA SER A 167 4.26 -0.63 -13.86
C SER A 167 2.79 -0.36 -14.18
N ALA A 168 1.87 -0.88 -13.36
CA ALA A 168 0.44 -0.63 -13.50
C ALA A 168 -0.34 -0.83 -12.20
N VAL A 169 -1.45 -0.10 -12.07
CA VAL A 169 -2.46 -0.25 -11.02
C VAL A 169 -3.81 -0.40 -11.70
N SER A 170 -4.67 -1.35 -11.30
CA SER A 170 -5.97 -1.54 -11.93
C SER A 170 -7.02 -0.55 -11.44
N GLU A 171 -8.05 -0.32 -12.26
CA GLU A 171 -9.30 0.32 -11.87
C GLU A 171 -10.13 -0.59 -10.96
N GLU A 172 -10.21 -1.88 -11.30
CA GLU A 172 -10.95 -2.90 -10.57
C GLU A 172 -10.31 -3.17 -9.21
N LYS A 173 -11.15 -3.42 -8.21
CA LYS A 173 -10.76 -3.58 -6.80
C LYS A 173 -11.33 -4.86 -6.22
N GLU A 174 -10.61 -5.49 -5.31
CA GLU A 174 -11.12 -6.55 -4.44
C GLU A 174 -11.32 -6.01 -3.01
N ILE A 175 -12.37 -6.49 -2.34
CA ILE A 175 -12.56 -6.25 -0.92
C ILE A 175 -11.61 -7.15 -0.15
N THR A 176 -10.78 -6.53 0.69
CA THR A 176 -9.84 -7.22 1.57
C THR A 176 -10.10 -6.83 3.02
N SER A 177 -9.41 -7.48 3.96
CA SER A 177 -9.42 -7.07 5.37
C SER A 177 -8.82 -5.68 5.61
N PHE A 178 -8.22 -5.05 4.60
CA PHE A 178 -7.57 -3.74 4.68
C PHE A 178 -8.26 -2.67 3.81
N GLY A 179 -9.26 -3.04 3.01
CA GLY A 179 -10.07 -2.10 2.23
C GLY A 179 -10.37 -2.63 0.82
N GLU A 180 -10.92 -1.75 -0.01
CA GLU A 180 -11.08 -1.96 -1.45
C GLU A 180 -9.74 -1.67 -2.16
N LEU A 181 -8.97 -2.72 -2.46
CA LEU A 181 -7.62 -2.58 -3.02
C LEU A 181 -7.59 -3.01 -4.49
N PRO A 182 -6.88 -2.28 -5.36
CA PRO A 182 -6.71 -2.68 -6.75
C PRO A 182 -5.68 -3.81 -6.87
N TYR A 183 -5.60 -4.39 -8.06
CA TYR A 183 -4.47 -5.18 -8.49
C TYR A 183 -3.32 -4.27 -8.89
N VAL A 184 -2.09 -4.72 -8.62
CA VAL A 184 -0.87 -3.99 -8.95
C VAL A 184 0.06 -4.93 -9.70
N LEU A 185 0.57 -4.47 -10.85
CA LEU A 185 1.64 -5.16 -11.57
C LEU A 185 2.98 -4.62 -11.08
N VAL A 186 3.83 -5.54 -10.63
CA VAL A 186 5.17 -5.24 -10.11
C VAL A 186 6.17 -6.01 -10.94
N GLU A 187 7.12 -5.29 -11.55
CA GLU A 187 8.19 -5.89 -12.35
C GLU A 187 9.34 -6.41 -11.48
N ASP A 188 10.12 -7.34 -12.03
CA ASP A 188 11.38 -7.84 -11.46
C ASP A 188 11.29 -8.30 -10.00
N VAL A 189 10.23 -9.03 -9.64
CA VAL A 189 10.09 -9.61 -8.31
C VAL A 189 10.81 -10.96 -8.26
N SER A 190 11.54 -11.23 -7.17
CA SER A 190 12.21 -12.52 -6.99
C SER A 190 11.19 -13.61 -6.65
N VAL A 191 11.14 -14.64 -7.51
CA VAL A 191 10.24 -15.78 -7.40
C VAL A 191 11.07 -17.06 -7.39
N VAL A 192 10.84 -17.90 -6.39
CA VAL A 192 11.42 -19.24 -6.31
C VAL A 192 10.26 -20.23 -6.34
N SER A 193 10.24 -21.13 -7.31
CA SER A 193 9.26 -22.20 -7.40
C SER A 193 9.96 -23.56 -7.43
N LYS A 194 9.30 -24.57 -6.84
CA LYS A 194 9.64 -25.97 -7.02
C LYS A 194 9.12 -26.48 -8.36
#